data_AF-A0A7C1NUI0-F1
#
_entry.id   AF-A0A7C1NUI0-F1
#
_cell.length_a   1.000
_cell.length_b   1.000
_cell.length_c   1.000
_cell.angle_alpha   90.00
_cell.angle_beta   90.00
_cell.angle_gamma   90.00
#
_symmetry.space_group_name_H-M   'P 1'
#
loop_
_entity.id
_entity.type
_entity.pdbx_description
1 polymer ?
#
loop_
_entity_poly.entity_id
_entity_poly.type
_entity_poly.pdbx_seq_one_letter_code
_entity_poly.pdbx_strand_id
1 'polypeptide(L)'
;MKKAKIKDQPYTNLLMPKGSAASQEDQAEQKARINSIHQAASQKIFVPFSTNMEQRKAALALRAQGKNIVSGLPGQVPNHQVLQCFYHLAEVGGEFKVIPV
;
A
#
# COMPACT_ATOMS: atom_id res chain seq x y z
N MET A 1 3.36 32.91 -45.83
CA MET A 1 3.21 31.94 -44.74
C MET A 1 3.05 30.53 -45.33
N LYS A 2 4.09 29.69 -45.30
CA LYS A 2 4.04 28.32 -45.81
C LYS A 2 3.58 27.38 -44.70
N LYS A 3 2.37 26.80 -44.81
CA LYS A 3 1.87 25.76 -43.89
C LYS A 3 2.65 24.47 -44.16
N ALA A 4 3.47 24.03 -43.20
CA ALA A 4 4.12 22.73 -43.27
C ALA A 4 3.04 21.64 -43.20
N LYS A 5 2.83 20.89 -44.28
CA LYS A 5 2.06 19.64 -44.24
C LYS A 5 2.82 18.70 -43.32
N ILE A 6 2.21 18.30 -42.22
CA ILE A 6 2.67 17.18 -41.41
C ILE A 6 2.63 15.99 -42.35
N LYS A 7 3.79 15.63 -42.90
CA LYS A 7 3.96 14.41 -43.68
C LYS A 7 3.46 13.28 -42.80
N ASP A 8 2.64 12.41 -43.39
CA ASP A 8 2.24 11.12 -42.85
C ASP A 8 3.47 10.42 -42.24
N GLN A 9 3.67 10.60 -40.94
CA GLN A 9 4.58 9.75 -40.21
C GLN A 9 3.86 8.41 -40.14
N PRO A 10 4.42 7.33 -40.70
CA PRO A 10 3.82 6.04 -40.50
C PRO A 10 3.92 5.78 -38.99
N TYR A 11 2.77 5.76 -38.33
CA TYR A 11 2.60 5.40 -36.92
C TYR A 11 2.96 3.92 -36.72
N THR A 12 4.21 3.58 -37.00
CA THR A 12 4.81 2.25 -36.85
C THR A 12 4.90 1.86 -35.38
N ASN A 13 4.85 2.83 -34.47
CA ASN A 13 4.83 2.62 -33.02
C ASN A 13 3.44 2.39 -32.41
N LEU A 14 2.33 2.59 -33.15
CA LEU A 14 0.97 2.44 -32.58
C LEU A 14 0.33 1.07 -32.83
N LEU A 15 0.98 0.19 -33.59
CA LEU A 15 0.49 -1.17 -33.87
C LEU A 15 1.49 -2.20 -33.36
N MET A 16 1.92 -2.08 -32.10
CA MET A 16 2.52 -3.24 -31.44
C MET A 16 1.46 -4.35 -31.36
N PRO A 17 1.74 -5.55 -31.91
CA PRO A 17 0.78 -6.63 -31.87
C PRO A 17 0.51 -7.01 -30.41
N LYS A 18 -0.76 -7.21 -30.08
CA LYS A 18 -1.21 -7.63 -28.75
C LYS A 18 -0.45 -8.91 -28.36
N GLY A 19 0.46 -8.82 -27.39
CA GLY A 19 1.31 -9.93 -26.96
C GLY A 19 2.76 -9.92 -27.49
N SER A 20 3.23 -8.84 -28.12
CA SER A 20 4.66 -8.64 -28.41
C SER A 20 5.51 -8.67 -27.13
N ALA A 21 6.80 -9.03 -27.23
CA ALA A 21 7.71 -9.11 -26.07
C ALA A 21 7.72 -7.80 -25.25
N ALA A 22 7.76 -6.64 -25.92
CA ALA A 22 7.64 -5.34 -25.27
C ALA A 22 6.27 -5.12 -24.58
N SER A 23 5.18 -5.59 -25.18
CA SER A 23 3.85 -5.54 -24.53
C SER A 23 3.72 -6.50 -23.35
N GLN A 24 4.51 -7.58 -23.29
CA GLN A 24 4.56 -8.50 -22.16
C GLN A 24 5.41 -7.94 -21.01
N GLU A 25 6.52 -7.29 -21.32
CA GLU A 25 7.37 -6.57 -20.36
C GLU A 25 6.59 -5.44 -19.68
N ASP A 26 5.89 -4.59 -20.45
CA ASP A 26 5.03 -3.52 -19.90
C ASP A 26 3.94 -4.07 -18.95
N GLN A 27 3.35 -5.22 -19.28
CA GLN A 27 2.36 -5.87 -18.43
C GLN A 27 2.98 -6.45 -17.16
N ALA A 28 4.20 -6.99 -17.25
CA ALA A 28 4.93 -7.53 -16.11
C ALA A 28 5.31 -6.40 -15.13
N GLU A 29 5.79 -5.26 -15.65
CA GLU A 29 6.10 -4.08 -14.85
C GLU A 29 4.86 -3.50 -14.17
N GLN A 30 3.74 -3.37 -14.90
CA GLN A 30 2.47 -2.92 -14.32
C GLN A 30 1.97 -3.87 -13.23
N LYS A 31 2.03 -5.19 -13.46
CA LYS A 31 1.66 -6.18 -12.44
C LYS A 31 2.56 -6.11 -11.21
N ALA A 32 3.88 -5.97 -11.40
CA ALA A 32 4.83 -5.81 -10.29
C ALA A 32 4.51 -4.56 -9.45
N ARG A 33 4.17 -3.45 -10.11
CA ARG A 33 3.74 -2.21 -9.45
C ARG A 33 2.41 -2.36 -8.70
N ILE A 34 1.44 -3.04 -9.29
CA ILE A 34 0.14 -3.32 -8.63
C ILE A 34 0.37 -4.23 -7.41
N ASN A 35 1.20 -5.27 -7.55
CA ASN A 35 1.52 -6.19 -6.46
C ASN A 35 2.24 -5.50 -5.31
N SER A 36 3.18 -4.58 -5.58
CA SER A 36 3.86 -3.83 -4.51
C SER A 36 2.90 -2.91 -3.75
N ILE A 37 1.93 -2.31 -4.44
CA ILE A 37 0.86 -1.53 -3.81
C ILE A 37 -0.03 -2.43 -2.94
N HIS A 38 -0.46 -3.59 -3.46
CA HIS A 38 -1.26 -4.56 -2.70
C HIS A 38 -0.51 -5.09 -1.48
N GLN A 39 0.80 -5.32 -1.60
CA GLN A 39 1.64 -5.77 -0.51
C GLN A 39 1.77 -4.71 0.59
N ALA A 40 1.92 -3.43 0.22
CA ALA A 40 1.93 -2.33 1.18
C ALA A 40 0.56 -2.15 1.85
N ALA A 41 -0.54 -2.37 1.12
CA ALA A 41 -1.90 -2.29 1.66
C ALA A 41 -2.27 -3.48 2.56
N SER A 42 -1.68 -4.66 2.33
CA SER A 42 -1.96 -5.88 3.09
C SER A 42 -1.23 -5.94 4.43
N GLN A 43 -0.24 -5.06 4.66
CA GLN A 43 0.46 -4.95 5.93
C GLN A 43 -0.51 -4.60 7.06
N LYS A 44 -0.66 -5.53 8.01
CA LYS A 44 -1.51 -5.36 9.19
C LYS A 44 -0.74 -4.64 10.29
N ILE A 45 -1.43 -3.70 10.94
CA ILE A 45 -0.97 -2.97 12.11
C ILE A 45 -1.69 -3.54 13.34
N PHE A 46 -0.93 -4.02 14.31
CA PHE A 46 -1.48 -4.44 15.60
C PHE A 46 -1.71 -3.22 16.49
N VAL A 47 -2.91 -3.13 17.07
CA VAL A 47 -3.24 -2.10 18.07
C VAL A 47 -3.61 -2.82 19.37
N PRO A 48 -2.84 -2.64 20.46
CA PRO A 48 -3.20 -3.23 21.73
C PRO A 48 -4.51 -2.66 22.26
N PHE A 49 -5.26 -3.47 23.02
CA PHE A 49 -6.43 -2.96 23.71
C PHE A 49 -6.00 -1.92 24.74
N SER A 50 -6.64 -0.76 24.73
CA SER A 50 -6.39 0.30 25.70
C SER A 50 -7.65 1.10 25.99
N THR A 51 -7.73 1.59 27.21
CA THR A 51 -8.74 2.54 27.67
C THR A 51 -8.36 3.98 27.35
N ASN A 52 -7.11 4.24 26.93
CA ASN A 52 -6.66 5.58 26.55
C ASN A 52 -7.40 6.06 25.29
N MET A 53 -8.05 7.22 25.40
CA MET A 53 -8.81 7.85 24.32
C MET A 53 -7.92 8.30 23.16
N GLU A 54 -6.68 8.69 23.43
CA GLU A 54 -5.73 9.13 22.41
C GLU A 54 -5.31 7.98 21.51
N GLN A 55 -5.06 6.81 22.10
CA GLN A 55 -4.76 5.58 21.37
C GLN A 55 -5.92 5.18 20.45
N ARG A 56 -7.16 5.29 20.96
CA ARG A 56 -8.36 5.02 20.18
C ARG A 56 -8.50 5.99 19.01
N LYS A 57 -8.23 7.28 19.22
CA LYS A 57 -8.25 8.30 18.17
C LYS A 57 -7.21 8.01 17.10
N ALA A 58 -5.99 7.63 17.49
CA ALA A 58 -4.94 7.24 16.55
C ALA A 58 -5.32 5.99 15.73
N ALA A 59 -5.87 4.96 16.38
CA ALA A 59 -6.36 3.77 15.70
C ALA A 59 -7.49 4.06 14.71
N LEU A 60 -8.44 4.94 15.07
CA LEU A 60 -9.51 5.38 14.16
C LEU A 60 -8.96 6.16 12.96
N ALA A 61 -7.98 7.04 13.17
CA ALA A 61 -7.33 7.77 12.10
C ALA A 61 -6.64 6.83 11.10
N LEU A 62 -5.92 5.81 11.59
CA LEU A 62 -5.30 4.79 10.75
C LEU A 62 -6.34 3.99 9.95
N ARG A 63 -7.51 3.71 10.55
CA ARG A 63 -8.60 3.00 9.86
C ARG A 63 -9.22 3.86 8.76
N ALA A 64 -9.39 5.16 9.02
CA ALA A 64 -9.88 6.12 8.03
C ALA A 64 -8.94 6.25 6.82
N GLN A 65 -7.63 6.06 7.01
CA GLN A 65 -6.63 6.03 5.94
C GLN A 65 -6.63 4.71 5.13
N GLY A 66 -7.51 3.76 5.45
CA GLY A 66 -7.62 2.47 4.76
C GLY A 66 -6.54 1.45 5.18
N LYS A 67 -5.86 1.66 6.31
CA LYS A 67 -4.90 0.69 6.84
C LYS A 67 -5.62 -0.49 7.50
N ASN A 68 -5.07 -1.70 7.33
CA ASN A 68 -5.57 -2.89 7.99
C ASN A 68 -5.12 -2.93 9.45
N ILE A 69 -6.08 -2.91 10.37
CA ILE A 69 -5.82 -2.87 11.81
C ILE A 69 -6.37 -4.14 12.46
N VAL A 70 -5.56 -4.74 13.32
CA VAL A 70 -5.95 -5.86 14.19
C VAL A 70 -5.93 -5.36 15.62
N SER A 71 -7.10 -5.31 16.26
CA SER A 71 -7.22 -4.93 17.67
C SER A 71 -6.99 -6.14 18.56
N GLY A 72 -6.08 -6.02 19.54
CA GLY A 72 -5.91 -7.01 20.60
C GLY A 72 -7.06 -7.02 21.60
N LEU A 73 -7.12 -8.08 22.40
CA LEU A 73 -7.99 -8.21 23.56
C LEU A 73 -7.33 -7.61 24.82
N PRO A 74 -8.13 -7.26 25.86
CA PRO A 74 -7.58 -6.80 27.14
C PRO A 74 -6.62 -7.83 27.75
N GLY A 75 -5.41 -7.40 28.11
CA GLY A 75 -4.40 -8.28 28.72
C GLY A 75 -3.76 -9.30 27.77
N GLN A 76 -4.08 -9.25 26.47
CA GLN A 76 -3.48 -10.14 25.48
C GLN A 76 -2.03 -9.73 25.20
N VAL A 77 -1.10 -10.67 25.36
CA VAL A 77 0.27 -10.54 24.84
C VAL A 77 0.22 -10.78 23.32
N PRO A 78 0.61 -9.80 22.48
CA PRO A 78 0.52 -9.94 21.04
C PRO A 78 1.51 -10.98 20.50
N ASN A 79 0.99 -11.99 19.81
CA ASN A 79 1.79 -12.87 18.97
C ASN A 79 1.76 -12.35 17.52
N HIS A 80 2.71 -11.48 17.19
CA HIS A 80 2.78 -10.79 15.90
C HIS A 80 2.92 -11.74 14.70
N GLN A 81 3.56 -12.91 14.89
CA GLN A 81 3.71 -13.92 13.83
C GLN A 81 2.36 -14.57 13.48
N VAL A 82 1.59 -14.97 14.51
CA VAL A 82 0.26 -15.57 14.32
C VAL A 82 -0.73 -14.55 13.75
N LEU A 83 -0.64 -13.30 14.22
CA LEU A 83 -1.50 -12.21 13.74
C LEU A 83 -1.06 -11.65 12.38
N GLN A 84 0.09 -12.08 11.87
CA GLN A 84 0.71 -11.58 10.63
C GLN A 84 0.79 -10.05 10.60
N CYS A 85 1.10 -9.45 11.75
CA CYS A 85 1.24 -8.01 11.91
C CYS A 85 2.72 -7.66 11.83
N PHE A 86 3.06 -6.81 10.85
CA PHE A 86 4.44 -6.34 10.64
C PHE A 86 4.72 -5.04 11.41
N TYR A 87 3.66 -4.36 11.84
CA TYR A 87 3.74 -3.13 12.59
C TYR A 87 2.86 -3.23 13.83
N HIS A 88 3.20 -2.47 14.86
CA HIS A 88 2.36 -2.27 16.02
C HIS A 88 2.28 -0.79 16.39
N LEU A 89 1.19 -0.40 17.03
CA LEU A 89 1.00 0.95 17.55
C LEU A 89 1.51 1.01 18.99
N ALA A 90 2.55 1.81 19.21
CA ALA A 90 3.19 2.00 20.51
C ALA A 90 3.17 3.47 20.91
N GLU A 91 3.16 3.70 22.21
CA GLU A 91 3.31 5.04 22.80
C GLU A 91 4.81 5.34 22.95
N VAL A 92 5.29 6.39 22.27
CA VAL A 92 6.67 6.85 22.36
C VAL A 92 6.67 8.33 22.71
N GLY A 93 7.08 8.64 23.95
CA GLY A 93 7.16 10.02 24.43
C GLY A 93 5.80 10.73 24.52
N GLY A 94 4.73 9.99 24.87
CA GLY A 94 3.37 10.52 24.97
C GLY A 94 2.62 10.63 23.63
N GLU A 95 3.21 10.18 22.52
CA GLU A 95 2.56 10.12 21.22
C GLU A 95 2.41 8.67 20.72
N PHE A 96 1.27 8.35 20.13
CA PHE A 96 1.03 7.04 19.52
C PHE A 96 1.60 6.97 18.11
N LYS A 97 2.67 6.18 17.94
CA LYS A 97 3.39 5.99 16.68
C LYS A 97 3.32 4.54 16.23
N VAL A 98 3.35 4.34 14.91
CA VAL A 98 3.41 3.01 14.30
C VAL A 98 4.89 2.63 14.17
N ILE A 99 5.26 1.53 14.79
CA ILE A 99 6.63 1.01 14.82
C ILE A 99 6.65 -0.37 14.16
N PRO A 100 7.68 -0.71 13.36
CA PRO A 100 7.87 -2.09 12.94
C PRO A 100 8.07 -3.01 14.16
N VAL A 101 7.51 -4.21 14.08
CA VAL A 101 7.72 -5.28 15.07
C VAL A 101 9.13 -5.84 14.96
#